data_AF-A0A3D5DSD1-F1
#
_entry.id   AF-A0A3D5DSD1-F1
#
_cell.length_a   1.000
_cell.length_b   1.000
_cell.length_c   1.000
_cell.angle_alpha   90.00
_cell.angle_beta   90.00
_cell.angle_gamma   90.00
#
_symmetry.space_group_name_H-M   'P 1'
#
loop_
_entity.id
_entity.type
_entity.pdbx_description
1 polymer ?
#
loop_
_entity_poly.entity_id
_entity_poly.type
_entity_poly.pdbx_seq_one_letter_code
_entity_poly.pdbx_strand_id
1 'polypeptide(L)'
;MWYSLGMEVPAVIERISELLDGGGLETSNTSMRIPTALRDAAALAVRELGVAPSATALTTAALRAALEAVVMQAVLDDHYEHHPRARPDLGDLAIAAAELDGHPLAAEPGRLRQAAAEIARNHPGASPDDVLLWAEARALPAA
;
A
#
# COMPACT_ATOMS: atom_id res chain seq x y z
N MET A 1 -23.56 24.18 -13.41
CA MET A 1 -22.95 24.35 -12.07
C MET A 1 -23.67 23.44 -11.08
N TRP A 2 -23.49 22.11 -11.19
CA TRP A 2 -24.18 21.09 -10.40
C TRP A 2 -23.16 20.07 -9.84
N TYR A 3 -22.03 20.55 -9.33
CA TYR A 3 -20.95 19.74 -8.73
C TYR A 3 -20.85 19.99 -7.22
N SER A 4 -21.98 20.01 -6.52
CA SER A 4 -22.00 20.30 -5.07
C SER A 4 -23.00 19.46 -4.31
N LEU A 5 -23.21 18.22 -4.77
CA LEU A 5 -23.55 17.12 -3.89
C LEU A 5 -22.35 16.20 -3.96
N GLY A 6 -21.53 16.18 -2.91
CA GLY A 6 -20.40 15.25 -2.82
C GLY A 6 -20.94 13.83 -2.98
N MET A 7 -20.24 13.00 -3.74
CA MET A 7 -20.52 11.56 -3.72
C MET A 7 -20.07 11.01 -2.37
N GLU A 8 -20.87 10.12 -1.79
CA GLU A 8 -20.46 9.34 -0.61
C GLU A 8 -19.24 8.47 -0.96
N VAL A 9 -18.34 8.26 0.01
CA VAL A 9 -17.07 7.54 -0.21
C VAL A 9 -17.25 6.18 -0.91
N PRO A 10 -18.21 5.32 -0.52
CA PRO A 10 -18.45 4.05 -1.22
C PRO A 10 -18.80 4.21 -2.71
N ALA A 11 -19.59 5.23 -3.05
CA ALA A 11 -19.96 5.52 -4.44
C ALA A 11 -18.77 6.04 -5.25
N VAL A 12 -17.85 6.79 -4.63
CA VAL A 12 -16.59 7.21 -5.26
C VAL A 12 -15.71 6.00 -5.56
N ILE A 13 -15.55 5.11 -4.58
CA ILE A 13 -14.76 3.88 -4.71
C ILE A 13 -15.29 3.03 -5.87
N GLU A 14 -16.58 2.73 -5.89
CA GLU A 14 -17.21 1.94 -6.94
C GLU A 14 -16.99 2.58 -8.31
N ARG A 15 -17.21 3.89 -8.42
CA ARG A 15 -17.06 4.60 -9.68
C ARG A 15 -15.63 4.62 -10.21
N ILE A 16 -14.63 4.79 -9.34
CA ILE A 16 -13.23 4.77 -9.76
C ILE A 16 -12.84 3.35 -10.19
N SER A 17 -13.24 2.31 -9.45
CA SER A 17 -12.98 0.92 -9.82
C SER A 17 -13.55 0.56 -11.20
N GLU A 18 -14.81 0.93 -11.46
CA GLU A 18 -15.42 0.77 -12.79
C GLU A 18 -14.61 1.45 -13.91
N LEU A 19 -14.14 2.67 -13.67
CA LEU A 19 -13.36 3.43 -14.64
C LEU A 19 -11.96 2.83 -14.87
N LEU A 20 -11.36 2.23 -13.85
CA LEU A 20 -10.08 1.54 -13.96
C LEU A 20 -10.24 0.21 -14.69
N ASP A 21 -11.29 -0.56 -14.41
CA ASP A 21 -11.58 -1.85 -15.06
C ASP A 21 -12.09 -1.70 -16.50
N GLY A 22 -12.67 -0.53 -16.83
CA GLY A 22 -13.08 -0.17 -18.17
C GLY A 22 -11.89 -0.10 -19.13
N GLY A 23 -11.56 -1.22 -19.78
CA GLY A 23 -10.48 -1.37 -20.76
C GLY A 23 -10.70 -0.65 -22.09
N GLY A 24 -11.14 0.60 -22.06
CA GLY A 24 -11.39 1.41 -23.24
C GLY A 24 -10.09 1.75 -23.99
N LEU A 25 -10.10 1.55 -25.31
CA LEU A 25 -9.03 1.99 -26.21
C LEU A 25 -9.10 3.50 -26.52
N GLU A 26 -10.15 4.18 -26.03
CA GLU A 26 -10.35 5.61 -26.25
C GLU A 26 -9.37 6.43 -25.41
N THR A 27 -8.54 7.22 -26.08
CA THR A 27 -7.59 8.12 -25.44
C THR A 27 -7.98 9.56 -25.71
N SER A 28 -7.93 10.40 -24.68
CA SER A 28 -8.07 11.85 -24.82
C SER A 28 -6.72 12.54 -24.65
N ASN A 29 -6.40 13.49 -25.52
CA ASN A 29 -5.22 14.33 -25.34
C ASN A 29 -5.44 15.26 -24.13
N THR A 30 -4.52 15.19 -23.18
CA THR A 30 -4.51 16.06 -22.00
C THR A 30 -3.24 16.90 -22.01
N SER A 31 -3.38 18.19 -21.71
CA SER A 31 -2.24 19.08 -21.49
C SER A 31 -1.93 19.09 -19.99
N MET A 32 -0.75 18.59 -19.62
CA MET A 32 -0.29 18.58 -18.23
C MET A 32 1.03 19.34 -18.11
N ARG A 33 1.17 20.14 -17.05
CA ARG A 33 2.45 20.78 -16.69
C ARG A 33 3.22 19.85 -15.77
N ILE A 34 4.41 19.45 -16.21
CA ILE A 34 5.33 18.62 -15.44
C ILE A 34 6.65 19.37 -15.23
N PRO A 35 7.30 19.30 -14.05
CA PRO A 35 8.61 19.87 -13.85
C PRO A 35 9.63 19.35 -14.87
N THR A 36 10.48 20.23 -15.41
CA THR A 36 11.45 19.86 -16.45
C THR A 36 12.35 18.70 -16.02
N ALA A 37 12.85 18.73 -14.77
CA ALA A 37 13.70 17.66 -14.24
C ALA A 37 12.97 16.30 -14.20
N LEU A 38 11.68 16.28 -13.85
CA LEU A 38 10.90 15.05 -13.82
C LEU A 38 10.63 14.52 -15.23
N ARG A 39 10.36 15.42 -16.19
CA ARG A 39 10.23 15.07 -17.61
C ARG A 39 11.51 14.42 -18.14
N ASP A 40 12.67 15.00 -17.81
CA ASP A 40 13.97 14.48 -18.26
C ASP A 40 14.31 13.15 -17.59
N ALA A 41 14.01 12.99 -16.30
CA ALA A 41 14.15 11.72 -15.59
C ALA A 41 13.27 10.61 -16.21
N ALA A 42 12.01 10.91 -16.53
CA ALA A 42 11.12 9.97 -17.20
C ALA A 42 11.63 9.58 -18.59
N ALA A 43 12.17 10.53 -19.35
CA ALA A 43 12.76 10.26 -20.66
C ALA A 43 14.00 9.34 -20.55
N LEU A 44 14.86 9.56 -19.55
CA LEU A 44 16.01 8.69 -19.28
C LEU A 44 15.55 7.29 -18.84
N ALA A 45 14.60 7.17 -17.92
CA ALA A 45 14.09 5.89 -17.46
C ALA A 45 13.51 5.05 -18.61
N VAL A 46 12.73 5.67 -19.50
CA VAL A 46 12.17 4.99 -20.68
C VAL A 46 13.27 4.55 -21.64
N ARG A 47 14.19 5.45 -21.99
CA ARG A 47 15.20 5.20 -23.03
C ARG A 47 16.30 4.25 -22.58
N GLU A 48 16.78 4.42 -21.36
CA GLU A 48 17.97 3.72 -20.86
C GLU A 48 17.62 2.46 -20.05
N LEU A 49 16.48 2.46 -19.34
CA LEU A 49 16.07 1.35 -18.47
C LEU A 49 14.91 0.54 -19.04
N GLY A 50 14.26 1.00 -20.11
CA GLY A 50 13.17 0.27 -20.76
C GLY A 50 11.92 0.10 -19.88
N VAL A 51 11.72 0.96 -18.88
CA VAL A 51 10.61 0.81 -17.91
C VAL A 51 9.21 0.92 -18.52
N ALA A 52 9.09 1.51 -19.72
CA ALA A 52 7.85 1.62 -20.47
C ALA A 52 8.13 1.93 -21.95
N PRO A 53 7.15 1.75 -22.85
CA PRO A 53 7.32 2.07 -24.28
C PRO A 53 7.47 3.58 -24.58
N SER A 54 7.00 4.46 -23.68
CA SER A 54 7.10 5.92 -23.82
C SER A 54 6.91 6.62 -22.48
N ALA A 55 7.28 7.90 -22.39
CA ALA A 55 7.05 8.72 -21.19
C ALA A 55 5.54 8.89 -20.90
N THR A 56 4.70 8.93 -21.93
CA THR A 56 3.25 8.96 -21.78
C THR A 56 2.74 7.65 -21.20
N ALA A 57 3.18 6.50 -21.73
CA ALA A 57 2.79 5.19 -21.21
C ALA A 57 3.23 5.00 -19.75
N LEU A 58 4.45 5.44 -19.41
CA LEU A 58 4.93 5.47 -18.03
C LEU A 58 4.03 6.32 -17.14
N THR A 59 3.65 7.52 -17.59
CA THR A 59 2.79 8.43 -16.82
C THR A 59 1.39 7.83 -16.61
N THR A 60 0.79 7.24 -17.64
CA THR A 60 -0.52 6.57 -17.55
C THR A 60 -0.46 5.39 -16.58
N ALA A 61 0.57 4.54 -16.67
CA ALA A 61 0.75 3.41 -15.77
C ALA A 61 0.95 3.87 -14.32
N ALA A 62 1.77 4.89 -14.09
CA ALA A 62 1.99 5.46 -12.76
C ALA A 62 0.71 6.07 -12.17
N LEU A 63 -0.06 6.81 -12.97
CA LEU A 63 -1.34 7.37 -12.53
C LEU A 63 -2.34 6.27 -12.19
N ARG A 64 -2.43 5.23 -13.02
CA ARG A 64 -3.27 4.06 -12.76
C ARG A 64 -2.90 3.39 -11.45
N ALA A 65 -1.63 3.06 -11.26
CA ALA A 65 -1.13 2.42 -10.04
C ALA A 65 -1.40 3.28 -8.80
N ALA A 66 -1.24 4.61 -8.90
CA ALA A 66 -1.56 5.53 -7.82
C ALA A 66 -3.06 5.53 -7.48
N LEU A 67 -3.94 5.54 -8.48
CA LEU A 67 -5.39 5.47 -8.28
C LEU A 67 -5.81 4.13 -7.67
N GLU A 68 -5.27 3.01 -8.15
CA GLU A 68 -5.52 1.68 -7.59
C GLU A 68 -5.11 1.60 -6.10
N ALA A 69 -3.93 2.14 -5.76
CA ALA A 69 -3.47 2.20 -4.38
C ALA A 69 -4.39 3.03 -3.48
N VAL A 70 -4.83 4.21 -3.96
CA VAL A 70 -5.76 5.08 -3.22
C VAL A 70 -7.11 4.40 -3.02
N VAL A 71 -7.66 3.76 -4.05
CA VAL A 71 -8.92 3.01 -3.96
C VAL A 71 -8.81 1.88 -2.96
N MET A 72 -7.73 1.09 -3.01
CA MET A 72 -7.51 -0.01 -2.08
C MET A 72 -7.44 0.47 -0.62
N GLN A 73 -6.75 1.58 -0.35
CA GLN A 73 -6.73 2.17 0.99
C GLN A 73 -8.12 2.64 1.42
N ALA A 74 -8.85 3.34 0.55
CA ALA A 74 -10.20 3.81 0.87
C ALA A 74 -11.18 2.67 1.18
N VAL A 75 -11.07 1.54 0.46
CA VAL A 75 -11.85 0.32 0.74
C VAL A 75 -11.52 -0.24 2.11
N LEU A 76 -10.24 -0.31 2.49
CA LEU A 76 -9.82 -0.81 3.80
C LEU A 76 -10.29 0.12 4.92
N ASP A 77 -10.16 1.44 4.74
CA ASP A 77 -10.60 2.43 5.71
C ASP A 77 -12.11 2.33 5.95
N ASP A 78 -12.92 2.32 4.88
CA ASP A 78 -14.37 2.14 4.96
C ASP A 78 -14.74 0.81 5.63
N HIS A 79 -14.04 -0.28 5.28
CA HIS A 79 -14.24 -1.58 5.90
C HIS A 79 -13.96 -1.56 7.40
N TYR A 80 -12.87 -0.93 7.84
CA TYR A 80 -12.50 -0.87 9.25
C TYR A 80 -13.35 0.10 10.07
N GLU A 81 -13.93 1.14 9.45
CA GLU A 81 -14.94 1.97 10.09
C GLU A 81 -16.22 1.17 10.42
N HIS A 82 -16.69 0.35 9.47
CA HIS A 82 -17.89 -0.48 9.66
C HIS A 82 -17.62 -1.78 10.43
N HIS A 83 -16.38 -2.28 10.40
CA HIS A 83 -15.96 -3.51 11.05
C HIS A 83 -14.66 -3.30 11.86
N PRO A 84 -14.70 -2.57 13.00
CA PRO A 84 -13.48 -2.27 13.76
C PRO A 84 -12.71 -3.50 14.24
N ARG A 85 -13.40 -4.62 14.48
CA ARG A 85 -12.78 -5.89 14.90
C ARG A 85 -12.08 -6.65 13.77
N ALA A 86 -12.28 -6.26 12.51
CA ALA A 86 -11.59 -6.83 11.37
C ALA A 86 -10.19 -6.21 11.16
N ARG A 87 -9.90 -5.07 11.81
CA ARG A 87 -8.59 -4.44 11.72
C ARG A 87 -7.54 -5.34 12.38
N PRO A 88 -6.51 -5.80 11.64
CA PRO A 88 -5.47 -6.64 12.19
C PRO A 88 -4.68 -5.88 13.26
N ASP A 89 -4.32 -6.57 14.34
CA ASP A 89 -3.41 -6.01 15.33
C ASP A 89 -1.94 -6.13 14.89
N LEU A 90 -1.03 -5.52 15.66
CA LEU A 90 0.41 -5.55 15.36
C LEU A 90 0.97 -6.98 15.33
N GLY A 91 0.42 -7.90 16.12
CA GLY A 91 0.84 -9.30 16.13
C GLY A 91 0.38 -10.04 14.88
N ASP A 92 -0.85 -9.80 14.43
CA ASP A 92 -1.37 -10.36 13.18
C ASP A 92 -0.57 -9.84 11.97
N LEU A 93 -0.21 -8.55 11.97
CA LEU A 93 0.65 -7.97 10.93
C LEU A 93 2.07 -8.56 10.95
N ALA A 94 2.65 -8.80 12.13
CA ALA A 94 3.96 -9.45 12.26
C ALA A 94 3.95 -10.91 11.79
N ILE A 95 2.87 -11.65 12.05
CA ILE A 95 2.68 -13.01 11.53
C ILE A 95 2.62 -12.97 10.00
N ALA A 96 1.80 -12.10 9.44
CA ALA A 96 1.67 -11.98 7.98
C ALA A 96 3.01 -11.58 7.32
N ALA A 97 3.76 -10.66 7.92
CA ALA A 97 5.10 -10.28 7.46
C ALA A 97 6.07 -11.48 7.48
N ALA A 98 6.10 -12.23 8.59
CA ALA A 98 6.92 -13.42 8.71
C ALA A 98 6.58 -14.49 7.64
N GLU A 99 5.29 -14.68 7.35
CA GLU A 99 4.84 -15.63 6.33
C GLU A 99 5.24 -15.19 4.91
N LEU A 100 5.06 -13.91 4.58
CA LEU A 100 5.43 -13.34 3.29
C LEU A 100 6.93 -13.44 3.00
N ASP A 101 7.76 -13.22 4.04
CA ASP A 101 9.21 -13.27 3.93
C ASP A 101 9.80 -14.69 4.06
N GLY A 102 8.95 -15.70 4.34
CA GLY A 102 9.41 -17.06 4.60
C GLY A 102 10.27 -17.17 5.87
N HIS A 103 10.02 -16.30 6.84
CA HIS A 103 10.79 -16.19 8.07
C HIS A 103 10.55 -17.39 9.02
N PRO A 104 11.57 -17.94 9.71
CA PRO A 104 11.40 -19.08 10.62
C PRO A 104 10.34 -18.85 11.72
N LEU A 105 10.24 -17.60 12.20
CA LEU A 105 9.24 -17.22 13.21
C LEU A 105 7.79 -17.32 12.74
N ALA A 106 7.52 -17.48 11.44
CA ALA A 106 6.18 -17.76 10.93
C ALA A 106 5.59 -19.05 11.55
N ALA A 107 6.45 -20.02 11.91
CA ALA A 107 6.05 -21.24 12.61
C ALA A 107 5.74 -21.02 14.11
N GLU A 108 6.01 -19.83 14.65
CA GLU A 108 5.83 -19.49 16.07
C GLU A 108 4.88 -18.29 16.27
N PRO A 109 3.62 -18.34 15.78
CA PRO A 109 2.71 -17.19 15.81
C PRO A 109 2.36 -16.72 17.24
N GLY A 110 2.35 -17.63 18.22
CA GLY A 110 2.15 -17.27 19.62
C GLY A 110 3.25 -16.36 20.17
N ARG A 111 4.49 -16.57 19.71
CA ARG A 111 5.65 -15.77 20.09
C ARG A 111 5.62 -14.38 19.46
N LEU A 112 5.22 -14.29 18.19
CA LEU A 112 5.05 -13.01 17.51
C LEU A 112 3.98 -12.14 18.19
N ARG A 113 2.85 -12.73 18.59
CA ARG A 113 1.83 -12.00 19.37
C ARG A 113 2.35 -11.53 20.73
N GLN A 114 3.12 -12.36 21.43
CA GLN A 114 3.73 -11.95 22.69
C GLN A 114 4.72 -10.80 22.48
N ALA A 115 5.61 -10.91 21.49
CA ALA A 115 6.56 -9.87 21.15
C ALA A 115 5.86 -8.55 20.77
N ALA A 116 4.79 -8.61 19.98
CA ALA A 116 3.98 -7.45 19.62
C ALA A 116 3.39 -6.76 20.86
N ALA A 117 2.82 -7.52 21.80
CA ALA A 117 2.28 -6.97 23.05
C ALA A 117 3.36 -6.40 23.97
N GLU A 118 4.58 -6.92 23.93
CA GLU A 118 5.72 -6.39 24.68
C GLU A 118 6.25 -5.09 24.07
N ILE A 119 6.50 -5.07 22.76
CA ILE A 119 7.07 -3.91 22.10
C ILE A 119 6.08 -2.75 22.02
N ALA A 120 4.79 -3.00 21.78
CA ALA A 120 3.77 -1.95 21.71
C ALA A 120 3.64 -1.15 23.03
N ARG A 121 3.92 -1.76 24.18
CA ARG A 121 3.93 -1.07 25.48
C ARG A 121 5.06 -0.06 25.63
N ASN A 122 6.21 -0.34 25.03
CA ASN A 122 7.42 0.47 25.15
C ASN A 122 7.65 1.38 23.94
N HIS A 123 7.10 1.02 22.80
CA HIS A 123 7.24 1.69 21.52
C HIS A 123 5.91 1.65 20.73
N PRO A 124 5.00 2.61 20.99
CA PRO A 124 3.67 2.63 20.37
C PRO A 124 3.65 2.75 18.84
N GLY A 125 4.78 3.14 18.22
CA GLY A 125 4.96 3.21 16.78
C GLY A 125 5.74 2.02 16.18
N ALA A 126 5.81 0.90 16.89
CA ALA A 126 6.51 -0.30 16.41
C ALA A 126 5.86 -0.85 15.14
N SER A 127 6.70 -1.23 14.18
CA SER A 127 6.33 -1.92 12.95
C SER A 127 6.35 -3.44 13.13
N PRO A 128 5.76 -4.20 12.19
CA PRO A 128 5.88 -5.66 12.14
C PRO A 128 7.34 -6.15 12.18
N ASP A 129 8.25 -5.45 11.49
CA ASP A 129 9.67 -5.81 11.46
C ASP A 129 10.34 -5.65 12.84
N ASP A 130 9.94 -4.61 13.59
CA ASP A 130 10.42 -4.41 14.95
C ASP A 130 9.97 -5.55 15.88
N VAL A 131 8.77 -6.12 15.65
CA VAL A 131 8.26 -7.28 16.38
C VAL A 131 9.12 -8.51 16.10
N LEU A 132 9.48 -8.74 14.83
CA LEU A 132 10.34 -9.86 14.44
C LEU A 132 11.72 -9.74 15.13
N LEU A 133 12.34 -8.57 15.03
CA LEU A 133 13.62 -8.29 15.67
C LEU A 133 13.55 -8.48 17.19
N TRP A 134 12.48 -8.02 17.83
CA TRP A 134 12.28 -8.20 19.27
C TRP A 134 12.11 -9.66 19.66
N ALA A 135 11.33 -10.42 18.89
CA ALA A 135 11.11 -11.84 19.12
C ALA A 135 12.42 -12.64 19.02
N GLU A 136 13.28 -12.32 18.05
CA GLU A 136 14.61 -12.90 17.90
C GLU A 136 15.54 -12.56 19.05
N ALA A 137 15.59 -11.29 19.46
CA ALA A 137 16.42 -10.85 20.57
C ALA A 137 16.08 -11.60 21.88
N ARG A 138 14.80 -11.93 22.09
CA ARG A 138 14.32 -12.73 23.23
C ARG A 138 14.58 -14.24 23.08
N ALA A 139 14.98 -14.71 21.88
CA ALA A 139 15.43 -16.09 21.64
C ALA A 139 16.82 -16.35 22.19
N LEU A 140 17.66 -15.32 22.13
CA LEU A 140 19.06 -15.44 22.46
C LEU A 140 19.18 -15.61 23.98
N PRO A 141 19.84 -16.67 24.47
CA PRO A 141 20.13 -16.79 25.88
C PRO A 141 20.96 -15.56 26.30
N ALA A 142 20.61 -14.96 27.44
CA ALA A 142 21.43 -13.91 28.04
C ALA A 142 22.84 -14.48 28.25
N ALA A 143 23.82 -13.90 27.56
CA ALA A 143 25.23 -14.29 27.63
C ALA A 143 25.84 -13.98 29.01
#